data_AF-A0A6A7Z5H8-F1
#
_entry.id   AF-A0A6A7Z5H8-F1
#
_cell.length_a   1.000
_cell.length_b   1.000
_cell.length_c   1.000
_cell.angle_alpha   90.00
_cell.angle_beta   90.00
_cell.angle_gamma   90.00
#
_symmetry.space_group_name_H-M   'P 1'
#
loop_
_entity.id
_entity.type
_entity.pdbx_description
1 polymer ?
#
loop_
_entity_poly.entity_id
_entity_poly.type
_entity_poly.pdbx_seq_one_letter_code
_entity_poly.pdbx_strand_id
1 'polypeptide(L)'
;AAQEALPQAQTVLDPFHVVRWASNMLDECRRRVQHDILGRRGRKNDPLYKSRRTLLTRISYLSDANKKQLFQLFADEHHLEVDCTWSMYQRVVSAYNEPDRKRGKKLMEEVIN
;
A
#
# COMPACT_ATOMS: atom_id res chain seq x y z
N ALA A 1 23.24 -20.15 -11.39
CA ALA A 1 22.54 -21.17 -10.57
C ALA A 1 21.14 -21.50 -11.11
N ALA A 2 20.06 -20.78 -10.78
CA ALA A 2 18.71 -21.15 -11.23
C ALA A 2 18.52 -21.01 -12.76
N GLN A 3 19.07 -19.96 -13.36
CA GLN A 3 18.99 -19.71 -14.81
C GLN A 3 19.73 -20.78 -15.64
N GLU A 4 20.81 -21.34 -15.11
CA GLU A 4 21.61 -22.38 -15.80
C GLU A 4 20.92 -23.74 -15.75
N ALA A 5 20.20 -24.02 -14.67
CA ALA A 5 19.47 -25.28 -14.51
C ALA A 5 18.13 -25.29 -15.27
N LEU A 6 17.50 -24.13 -15.50
CA LEU A 6 16.20 -23.99 -16.16
C LEU A 6 16.21 -22.85 -17.17
N PRO A 7 16.88 -23.02 -18.33
CA PRO A 7 17.08 -21.94 -19.30
C PRO A 7 15.78 -21.42 -19.93
N GLN A 8 14.69 -22.18 -19.86
CA GLN A 8 13.37 -21.78 -20.38
C GLN A 8 12.41 -21.22 -19.31
N ALA A 9 12.80 -21.18 -18.03
CA ALA A 9 11.94 -20.67 -16.98
C ALA A 9 11.93 -19.13 -16.95
N GLN A 10 10.75 -18.53 -16.87
CA GLN A 10 10.59 -17.09 -16.65
C GLN A 10 10.57 -16.80 -15.16
N THR A 11 11.48 -15.94 -14.69
CA THR A 11 11.45 -15.44 -13.31
C THR A 11 10.28 -14.47 -13.15
N VAL A 12 9.39 -14.78 -12.21
CA VAL A 12 8.24 -13.93 -11.84
C VAL A 12 8.29 -13.63 -10.36
N LEU A 13 7.87 -12.42 -9.98
CA LEU A 13 7.62 -12.08 -8.59
C LEU A 13 6.29 -12.68 -8.16
N ASP A 14 6.28 -13.38 -7.03
CA ASP A 14 5.04 -13.85 -6.44
C ASP A 14 4.28 -12.71 -5.72
N PRO A 15 2.95 -12.86 -5.54
CA PRO A 15 2.11 -11.84 -4.91
C PRO A 15 2.56 -11.39 -3.53
N PHE A 16 3.16 -12.29 -2.73
CA PHE A 16 3.60 -11.95 -1.38
C PHE A 16 4.71 -10.91 -1.42
N HIS A 17 5.70 -11.07 -2.30
CA HIS A 17 6.78 -10.09 -2.43
C HIS A 17 6.30 -8.75 -3.00
N VAL A 18 5.39 -8.76 -3.98
CA VAL A 18 4.84 -7.52 -4.55
C VAL A 18 4.04 -6.73 -3.52
N VAL A 19 3.15 -7.39 -2.77
CA VAL A 19 2.37 -6.75 -1.70
C VAL A 19 3.28 -6.22 -0.59
N ARG A 20 4.33 -6.98 -0.23
CA ARG A 20 5.33 -6.53 0.74
C ARG A 20 6.05 -5.27 0.27
N TRP A 21 6.47 -5.20 -0.99
CA TRP A 21 7.09 -3.99 -1.54
C TRP A 21 6.14 -2.80 -1.54
N ALA A 22 4.91 -2.97 -2.00
CA ALA A 22 3.90 -1.90 -1.97
C ALA A 22 3.67 -1.38 -0.54
N SER A 23 3.63 -2.27 0.46
CA SER A 23 3.49 -1.88 1.87
C SER A 23 4.70 -1.10 2.40
N ASN A 24 5.91 -1.46 1.97
CA ASN A 24 7.14 -0.75 2.35
C ASN A 24 7.18 0.65 1.73
N MET A 25 6.79 0.79 0.46
CA MET A 25 6.70 2.09 -0.22
C MET A 25 5.70 3.01 0.48
N LEU A 26 4.56 2.48 0.91
CA LEU A 26 3.60 3.24 1.71
C LEU A 26 4.20 3.69 3.05
N ASP A 27 4.94 2.83 3.75
CA ASP A 27 5.59 3.23 5.01
C ASP A 27 6.68 4.29 4.80
N GLU A 28 7.45 4.19 3.71
CA GLU A 28 8.44 5.20 3.32
C GLU A 28 7.80 6.56 3.01
N CYS A 29 6.75 6.57 2.19
CA CYS A 29 6.00 7.79 1.88
C CYS A 29 5.44 8.42 3.16
N ARG A 30 4.80 7.61 4.02
CA ARG A 30 4.27 8.06 5.31
C ARG A 30 5.36 8.64 6.21
N ARG A 31 6.55 8.01 6.29
CA ARG A 31 7.67 8.49 7.10
C ARG A 31 8.24 9.81 6.56
N ARG A 32 8.37 9.95 5.24
CA ARG A 32 8.84 11.17 4.58
C ARG A 32 7.87 12.33 4.82
N VAL A 33 6.60 12.18 4.44
CA VAL A 33 5.57 13.22 4.62
C VAL A 33 5.49 13.64 6.09
N GLN A 34 5.55 12.69 7.01
CA GLN A 34 5.53 13.00 8.43
C GLN A 34 6.76 13.79 8.90
N HIS A 35 7.94 13.52 8.33
CA HIS A 35 9.15 14.27 8.60
C HIS A 35 9.06 15.69 8.02
N ASP A 36 8.53 15.83 6.80
CA ASP A 36 8.39 17.11 6.11
C ASP A 36 7.41 18.03 6.86
N ILE A 37 6.29 17.51 7.36
CA ILE A 37 5.31 18.27 8.14
C ILE A 37 5.84 18.67 9.53
N LEU A 38 6.54 17.76 10.22
CA LEU A 38 6.90 17.94 11.64
C LEU A 38 8.33 18.44 11.87
N GLY A 39 9.19 18.39 10.85
CA GLY A 39 10.64 18.64 10.99
C GLY A 39 11.37 17.60 11.85
N ARG A 40 10.74 16.46 12.15
CA ARG A 40 11.28 15.41 13.02
C ARG A 40 10.67 14.05 12.71
N ARG A 41 11.27 12.99 13.26
CA ARG A 41 10.67 11.65 13.26
C ARG A 41 9.31 11.65 13.96
N GLY A 42 8.39 10.88 13.38
CA GLY A 42 7.08 10.60 13.93
C GLY A 42 7.05 9.86 15.26
N ARG A 43 6.08 10.21 16.11
CA ARG A 43 5.85 9.70 17.48
C ARG A 43 4.44 9.14 17.62
N LYS A 44 4.21 8.38 18.71
CA LYS A 44 2.96 7.65 19.00
C LYS A 44 1.67 8.45 18.79
N ASN A 45 1.67 9.74 19.13
CA ASN A 45 0.48 10.59 19.09
C ASN A 45 0.35 11.40 17.79
N ASP A 46 1.36 11.38 16.92
CA ASP A 46 1.30 12.08 15.64
C ASP A 46 0.32 11.33 14.70
N PRO A 47 -0.56 12.02 13.96
CA PRO A 47 -1.67 11.41 13.21
C PRO A 47 -1.26 10.27 12.27
N LEU A 48 -0.27 10.51 11.40
CA LEU A 48 0.23 9.50 10.45
C LEU A 48 0.86 8.29 11.15
N TYR A 49 1.60 8.50 12.24
CA TYR A 49 2.21 7.39 12.99
C TYR A 49 1.15 6.57 13.74
N LYS A 50 0.16 7.24 14.32
CA LYS A 50 -0.96 6.59 15.01
C LYS A 50 -1.72 5.66 14.07
N SER A 51 -1.94 6.09 12.82
CA SER A 51 -2.69 5.35 11.80
C SER A 51 -1.88 4.31 11.00
N ARG A 52 -0.57 4.13 11.29
CA ARG A 52 0.33 3.23 10.53
C ARG A 52 -0.19 1.79 10.32
N ARG A 53 -0.91 1.23 11.29
CA ARG A 53 -1.50 -0.13 11.17
C ARG A 53 -2.79 -0.12 10.35
N THR A 54 -3.60 0.93 10.51
CA THR A 54 -4.84 1.13 9.75
C THR A 54 -4.53 1.27 8.26
N LEU A 55 -3.47 2.02 7.91
CA LEU A 55 -2.99 2.17 6.54
C LEU A 55 -2.64 0.83 5.87
N LEU A 56 -2.03 -0.10 6.61
CA LEU A 56 -1.66 -1.44 6.11
C LEU A 56 -2.78 -2.47 6.21
N THR A 57 -3.94 -2.10 6.74
CA THR A 57 -5.09 -3.00 6.83
C THR A 57 -5.88 -2.89 5.53
N ARG A 58 -6.34 -4.02 4.99
CA ARG A 58 -7.21 -3.98 3.80
C ARG A 58 -8.50 -3.23 4.15
N ILE A 59 -8.96 -2.37 3.25
CA ILE A 59 -10.14 -1.54 3.47
C ILE A 59 -11.41 -2.37 3.79
N SER A 60 -11.52 -3.58 3.22
CA SER A 60 -12.61 -4.52 3.49
C SER A 60 -12.63 -5.06 4.92
N TYR A 61 -11.50 -5.05 5.63
CA TYR A 61 -11.39 -5.49 7.02
C TYR A 61 -11.47 -4.34 8.03
N LEU A 62 -11.54 -3.08 7.57
CA LEU A 62 -11.71 -1.94 8.46
C LEU A 62 -13.18 -1.81 8.88
N SER A 63 -13.39 -1.57 10.19
CA SER A 63 -14.68 -1.09 10.67
C SER A 63 -15.00 0.28 10.10
N ASP A 64 -16.28 0.64 10.03
CA ASP A 64 -16.70 1.93 9.48
C ASP A 64 -16.17 3.11 10.32
N ALA A 65 -16.02 2.91 11.63
CA ALA A 65 -15.35 3.89 12.50
C ALA A 65 -13.89 4.12 12.10
N ASN A 66 -13.14 3.04 11.80
CA ASN A 66 -11.75 3.15 11.36
C ASN A 66 -11.65 3.77 9.96
N LYS A 67 -12.56 3.42 9.04
CA LYS A 67 -12.64 4.07 7.71
C LYS A 67 -12.90 5.57 7.85
N LYS A 68 -13.86 5.96 8.70
CA LYS A 68 -14.16 7.37 8.96
C LYS A 68 -12.93 8.13 9.48
N GLN A 69 -12.23 7.57 10.47
CA GLN A 69 -11.00 8.20 10.98
C GLN A 69 -9.89 8.26 9.94
N LEU A 70 -9.76 7.25 9.08
CA LEU A 70 -8.77 7.23 8.01
C LEU A 70 -9.08 8.30 6.95
N PHE A 71 -10.32 8.44 6.52
CA PHE A 71 -10.69 9.48 5.56
C PHE A 71 -10.63 10.88 6.17
N GLN A 72 -10.92 11.04 7.46
CA GLN A 72 -10.66 12.29 8.17
C GLN A 72 -9.17 12.65 8.20
N LEU A 73 -8.28 11.65 8.33
CA LEU A 73 -6.84 11.87 8.24
C LEU A 73 -6.42 12.38 6.85
N PHE A 74 -7.02 11.83 5.79
CA PHE A 74 -6.74 12.23 4.40
C PHE A 74 -7.42 13.55 3.97
N ALA A 75 -8.33 14.09 4.77
CA ALA A 75 -8.92 15.40 4.51
C ALA A 75 -7.91 16.57 4.64
N ASP A 76 -6.76 16.32 5.27
CA ASP A 76 -5.63 17.25 5.30
C ASP A 76 -4.82 17.13 4.01
N GLU A 77 -4.69 18.24 3.26
CA GLU A 77 -3.97 18.28 1.98
C GLU A 77 -2.50 17.89 2.11
N HIS A 78 -1.88 18.12 3.28
CA HIS A 78 -0.50 17.71 3.54
C HIS A 78 -0.34 16.18 3.54
N HIS A 79 -1.43 15.42 3.65
CA HIS A 79 -1.43 13.96 3.60
C HIS A 79 -1.78 13.38 2.22
N LEU A 80 -1.99 14.21 1.20
CA LEU A 80 -2.41 13.77 -0.14
C LEU A 80 -1.50 12.67 -0.72
N GLU A 81 -0.19 12.84 -0.58
CA GLU A 81 0.78 11.85 -1.08
C GLU A 81 0.63 10.48 -0.39
N VAL A 82 0.31 10.48 0.91
CA VAL A 82 0.07 9.25 1.68
C VAL A 82 -1.26 8.62 1.25
N ASP A 83 -2.30 9.41 1.00
CA ASP A 83 -3.59 8.92 0.50
C ASP A 83 -3.43 8.25 -0.87
N CYS A 84 -2.81 8.94 -1.84
CA CYS A 84 -2.56 8.39 -3.16
C CYS A 84 -1.76 7.07 -3.10
N THR A 85 -0.69 7.03 -2.30
CA THR A 85 0.13 5.83 -2.14
C THR A 85 -0.65 4.70 -1.46
N TRP A 86 -1.46 5.03 -0.46
CA TRP A 86 -2.33 4.06 0.22
C TRP A 86 -3.36 3.47 -0.74
N SER A 87 -4.00 4.29 -1.57
CA SER A 87 -4.95 3.84 -2.59
C SER A 87 -4.30 2.84 -3.56
N MET A 88 -3.09 3.12 -4.04
CA MET A 88 -2.36 2.18 -4.91
C MET A 88 -2.03 0.87 -4.19
N TYR A 89 -1.57 0.93 -2.94
CA TYR A 89 -1.36 -0.26 -2.12
C TYR A 89 -2.65 -1.10 -1.99
N GLN A 90 -3.80 -0.47 -1.71
CA GLN A 90 -5.07 -1.17 -1.62
C GLN A 90 -5.47 -1.80 -2.97
N ARG A 91 -5.25 -1.12 -4.10
CA ARG A 91 -5.54 -1.65 -5.44
C ARG A 91 -4.67 -2.86 -5.79
N VAL A 92 -3.37 -2.84 -5.46
CA VAL A 92 -2.47 -4.00 -5.61
C VAL A 92 -2.99 -5.20 -4.81
N VAL A 93 -3.37 -4.97 -3.55
CA VAL A 93 -3.90 -6.04 -2.69
C VAL A 93 -5.22 -6.58 -3.24
N SER A 94 -6.12 -5.71 -3.70
CA SER A 94 -7.40 -6.12 -4.31
C SER A 94 -7.19 -6.94 -5.58
N ALA A 95 -6.27 -6.53 -6.46
CA ALA A 95 -5.97 -7.25 -7.70
C ALA A 95 -5.49 -8.69 -7.44
N TYR A 96 -4.62 -8.90 -6.45
CA TYR A 96 -4.17 -10.24 -6.08
C TYR A 96 -5.17 -11.07 -5.27
N ASN A 97 -6.14 -10.42 -4.61
CA ASN A 97 -7.17 -11.09 -3.83
C ASN A 97 -8.43 -11.40 -4.66
N GLU A 98 -8.50 -10.95 -5.91
CA GLU A 98 -9.60 -11.22 -6.83
C GLU A 98 -9.65 -12.71 -7.21
N PRO A 99 -10.76 -13.42 -6.92
CA PRO A 99 -10.89 -14.85 -7.27
C PRO A 99 -10.86 -15.12 -8.77
N ASP A 100 -11.40 -14.21 -9.59
CA ASP A 100 -11.32 -14.34 -11.04
C ASP A 100 -9.97 -13.80 -11.56
N ARG A 101 -9.10 -14.73 -11.97
CA ARG A 101 -7.78 -14.42 -12.51
C ARG A 101 -7.80 -13.40 -13.66
N LYS A 102 -8.81 -13.41 -14.54
CA LYS A 102 -8.89 -12.45 -15.65
C LYS A 102 -9.18 -11.04 -15.13
N ARG A 103 -10.08 -10.93 -14.15
CA ARG A 103 -10.37 -9.66 -13.47
C ARG A 103 -9.17 -9.17 -12.67
N GLY A 104 -8.52 -10.05 -11.91
CA GLY A 104 -7.31 -9.71 -11.14
C GLY A 104 -6.18 -9.18 -12.04
N LYS A 105 -5.97 -9.81 -13.21
CA LYS A 105 -5.02 -9.32 -14.21
C LYS A 105 -5.39 -7.91 -14.70
N LYS A 106 -6.66 -7.67 -15.06
CA LYS A 106 -7.12 -6.35 -15.49
C LYS A 106 -6.92 -5.28 -14.41
N LEU A 107 -7.27 -5.60 -13.16
CA LEU A 107 -7.05 -4.69 -12.03
C LEU A 107 -5.57 -4.35 -11.83
N MET A 108 -4.67 -5.31 -12.02
CA MET A 108 -3.23 -5.06 -11.97
C MET A 108 -2.75 -4.19 -13.13
N GLU A 109 -3.27 -4.39 -14.34
CA GLU A 109 -2.97 -3.54 -15.51
C GLU A 109 -3.40 -2.08 -15.27
N GLU A 110 -4.53 -1.85 -14.59
CA GLU A 110 -5.02 -0.51 -14.22
C GLU A 110 -4.21 0.16 -13.09
N VAL A 111 -3.35 -0.58 -12.38
CA VAL A 111 -2.41 -0.03 -11.39
C VAL A 111 -1.12 0.42 -12.06
N ILE A 112 -0.71 -0.26 -13.13
CA ILE A 112 0.58 -0.04 -13.80
C ILE A 112 0.48 1.07 -14.87
N ASN A 113 -0.67 1.20 -15.52
CA ASN A 113 -0.91 2.19 -16.58
C ASN A 113 -1.69 3.40 -16.06
#